data_AF-A0A7X1WNI6-F1
#
_entry.id   AF-A0A7X1WNI6-F1
#
_cell.length_a   1.000
_cell.length_b   1.000
_cell.length_c   1.000
_cell.angle_alpha   90.00
_cell.angle_beta   90.00
_cell.angle_gamma   90.00
#
_symmetry.space_group_name_H-M   'P 1'
#
loop_
_entity.id
_entity.type
_entity.pdbx_description
1 polymer ?
#
loop_
_entity_poly.entity_id
_entity_poly.type
_entity_poly.pdbx_seq_one_letter_code
_entity_poly.pdbx_strand_id
1 'polypeptide(L)'
;AVALIERDVLHLHTSATSPGLALYPSQLNLRRANWRNPLGQPRSELQDVSYKLENGELWRYSQGLEGGELQKQKLLTNVRDLRWRLYDPAVGWRTDWPTGKAAPKGTPRALEVQFSAGRFEQLRRVMLLPEGQ
;
A
#
# COMPACT_ATOMS: atom_id res chain seq x y z
N ALA A 1 1.47 13.62 -1.65
CA ALA A 1 0.82 12.30 -1.78
C ALA A 1 1.79 11.21 -2.26
N VAL A 2 2.29 11.29 -3.50
CA VAL A 2 3.12 10.24 -4.13
C VAL A 2 4.33 9.84 -3.28
N ALA A 3 5.10 10.80 -2.75
CA ALA A 3 6.26 10.50 -1.89
C ALA A 3 5.92 9.67 -0.63
N LEU A 4 4.73 9.84 -0.05
CA LEU A 4 4.31 9.03 1.10
C LEU A 4 3.92 7.61 0.68
N ILE A 5 3.31 7.46 -0.48
CA ILE A 5 3.02 6.14 -1.08
C ILE A 5 4.34 5.42 -1.37
N GLU A 6 5.28 6.10 -2.03
CA GLU A 6 6.61 5.56 -2.31
C GLU A 6 7.36 5.14 -1.04
N ARG A 7 7.39 5.99 -0.01
CA ARG A 7 8.01 5.65 1.28
C ARG A 7 7.43 4.37 1.87
N ASP A 8 6.11 4.24 1.86
CA ASP A 8 5.43 3.11 2.47
C ASP A 8 5.66 1.82 1.66
N VAL A 9 5.70 1.93 0.33
CA VAL A 9 6.04 0.84 -0.60
C VAL A 9 7.49 0.40 -0.48
N LEU A 10 8.43 1.35 -0.38
CA LEU A 10 9.86 1.08 -0.23
C LEU A 10 10.18 0.31 1.06
N HIS A 11 9.38 0.51 2.10
CA HIS A 11 9.51 -0.19 3.38
C HIS A 11 8.49 -1.32 3.53
N LEU A 12 7.87 -1.80 2.44
CA LEU A 12 6.96 -2.93 2.49
C LEU A 12 7.63 -4.10 3.20
N HIS A 13 6.92 -4.65 4.18
CA HIS A 13 7.35 -5.80 4.96
C HIS A 13 6.41 -6.96 4.68
N THR A 14 6.94 -8.02 4.09
CA THR A 14 6.26 -9.28 3.83
C THR A 14 6.91 -10.39 4.65
N SER A 15 6.16 -11.41 5.04
CA SER A 15 6.69 -12.62 5.66
C SER A 15 6.02 -13.87 5.10
N ALA A 16 6.59 -15.05 5.37
CA ALA A 16 5.99 -16.33 4.99
C ALA A 16 4.57 -16.54 5.55
N THR A 17 4.27 -15.95 6.71
CA THR A 17 2.99 -16.11 7.41
C THR A 17 2.01 -14.95 7.17
N SER A 18 2.50 -13.82 6.65
CA SER A 18 1.67 -12.67 6.35
C SER A 18 2.17 -12.00 5.07
N PRO A 19 1.35 -11.95 4.00
CA PRO A 19 1.79 -11.36 2.73
C PRO A 19 2.08 -9.86 2.86
N GLY A 20 1.65 -9.19 3.95
CA GLY A 20 1.94 -7.79 4.21
C GLY A 20 1.41 -6.84 3.14
N LEU A 21 0.60 -7.34 2.21
CA LEU A 21 0.11 -6.64 1.02
C LEU A 21 -1.22 -7.27 0.63
N ALA A 22 -2.25 -6.43 0.50
CA ALA A 22 -3.53 -6.82 -0.07
C ALA A 22 -4.06 -5.70 -0.95
N LEU A 23 -4.61 -6.07 -2.09
CA LEU A 23 -5.21 -5.17 -3.05
C LEU A 23 -6.67 -5.55 -3.26
N TYR A 24 -7.53 -4.57 -3.02
CA TYR A 24 -8.96 -4.60 -3.30
C TYR A 24 -9.29 -3.53 -4.34
N PRO A 25 -10.47 -3.60 -5.00
CA PRO A 25 -10.81 -2.67 -6.08
C PRO A 25 -10.65 -1.17 -5.75
N SER A 26 -10.91 -0.76 -4.51
CA SER A 26 -10.83 0.65 -4.06
C SER A 26 -9.84 0.91 -2.93
N GLN A 27 -9.07 -0.11 -2.52
CA GLN A 27 -8.24 -0.04 -1.32
C GLN A 27 -6.95 -0.85 -1.48
N LEU A 28 -5.83 -0.20 -1.16
CA LEU A 28 -4.53 -0.85 -1.02
C LEU A 28 -4.19 -0.94 0.46
N ASN A 29 -3.88 -2.15 0.94
CA ASN A 29 -3.36 -2.42 2.26
C ASN A 29 -1.93 -2.89 2.16
N LEU A 30 -1.06 -2.34 3.00
CA LEU A 30 0.31 -2.80 3.14
C LEU A 30 0.76 -2.75 4.60
N ARG A 31 1.70 -3.61 4.94
CA ARG A 31 2.47 -3.55 6.18
C ARG A 31 3.82 -2.96 5.84
N ARG A 32 4.21 -1.89 6.52
CA ARG A 32 5.55 -1.29 6.34
C ARG A 32 6.40 -1.46 7.60
N ALA A 33 7.69 -1.62 7.40
CA ALA A 33 8.70 -1.48 8.44
C ALA A 33 9.16 -0.02 8.59
N ASN A 34 10.21 0.18 9.39
CA ASN A 34 10.84 1.48 9.62
C ASN A 34 9.84 2.51 10.21
N TRP A 35 8.98 2.07 11.13
CA TRP A 35 8.29 2.97 12.05
C TRP A 35 9.18 3.24 13.26
N ARG A 36 10.11 4.18 13.05
CA ARG A 36 11.16 4.55 13.99
C ARG A 36 10.71 4.53 15.45
N ASN A 37 11.49 3.86 16.28
CA ASN A 37 11.30 3.80 17.72
C ASN A 37 12.55 4.30 18.48
N PRO A 38 12.95 5.58 18.32
CA PRO A 38 14.18 6.09 18.92
C PRO A 38 14.16 6.12 20.45
N LEU A 39 12.97 6.09 21.05
CA LEU A 39 12.79 6.05 22.50
C LEU A 39 12.76 4.62 23.07
N GLY A 40 12.93 3.59 22.25
CA GLY A 40 12.98 2.20 22.71
C GLY A 40 11.70 1.72 23.40
N GLN A 41 10.54 2.22 22.97
CA GLN A 41 9.25 1.80 23.53
C GLN A 41 9.02 0.30 23.26
N PRO A 42 8.28 -0.43 24.11
CA PRO A 42 8.01 -1.86 23.91
C PRO A 42 6.95 -2.11 22.83
N ARG A 43 7.24 -1.70 21.60
CA ARG A 43 6.41 -1.90 20.39
C ARG A 43 7.30 -2.23 19.19
N SER A 44 6.74 -2.88 18.19
CA SER A 44 7.42 -3.09 16.91
C SER A 44 7.63 -1.79 16.14
N GLU A 45 8.54 -1.86 15.16
CA GLU A 45 8.70 -0.82 14.13
C GLU A 45 7.84 -1.10 12.88
N LEU A 46 6.78 -1.90 13.04
CA LEU A 46 5.85 -2.25 11.98
C LEU A 46 4.57 -1.40 12.06
N GLN A 47 4.03 -1.05 10.91
CA GLN A 47 2.73 -0.38 10.80
C GLN A 47 1.89 -1.03 9.71
N ASP A 48 0.62 -1.26 10.02
CA ASP A 48 -0.41 -1.52 9.02
C ASP A 48 -0.88 -0.18 8.44
N VAL A 49 -0.89 -0.08 7.11
CA VAL A 49 -1.24 1.11 6.35
C VAL A 49 -2.33 0.74 5.35
N SER A 50 -3.33 1.61 5.20
CA SER A 50 -4.30 1.49 4.11
C SER A 50 -4.51 2.81 3.38
N TYR A 51 -4.65 2.73 2.07
CA TYR A 51 -5.02 3.83 1.20
C TYR A 51 -6.45 3.62 0.71
N LYS A 52 -7.32 4.60 0.93
CA LYS A 52 -8.73 4.53 0.55
C LYS A 52 -9.17 5.81 -0.15
N LEU A 53 -9.93 5.66 -1.23
CA LEU A 53 -10.64 6.77 -1.85
C LEU A 53 -12.01 6.91 -1.19
N GLU A 54 -12.26 8.05 -0.55
CA GLU A 54 -13.54 8.36 0.11
C GLU A 54 -14.01 9.73 -0.38
N ASN A 55 -15.19 9.81 -0.99
CA ASN A 55 -15.81 11.07 -1.42
C ASN A 55 -14.89 11.99 -2.25
N GLY A 56 -14.10 11.41 -3.17
CA GLY A 56 -13.15 12.16 -4.00
C GLY A 56 -11.87 12.61 -3.26
N GLU A 57 -11.60 12.06 -2.08
CA GLU A 57 -10.40 12.32 -1.30
C GLU A 57 -9.61 11.03 -1.07
N LEU A 58 -8.31 11.06 -1.35
CA LEU A 58 -7.43 9.94 -1.03
C LEU A 58 -6.96 10.07 0.41
N TRP A 59 -7.32 9.09 1.23
CA TRP A 59 -6.93 8.98 2.62
C TRP A 59 -5.87 7.90 2.81
N ARG A 60 -4.97 8.16 3.76
CA ARG A 60 -4.04 7.19 4.31
C ARG A 60 -4.41 6.96 5.77
N TYR A 61 -4.62 5.71 6.11
CA TYR A 61 -4.79 5.26 7.48
C TYR A 61 -3.54 4.50 7.92
N SER A 62 -3.11 4.66 9.17
CA SER A 62 -2.05 3.82 9.73
C SER A 62 -2.20 3.53 11.21
N GLN A 63 -1.83 2.33 11.62
CA GLN A 63 -1.86 1.86 13.00
C GLN A 63 -0.64 0.97 13.29
N GLY A 64 -0.15 0.98 14.53
CA GLY A 64 0.87 0.02 14.97
C GLY A 64 0.32 -1.41 15.01
N LEU A 65 1.19 -2.40 14.91
CA LEU A 65 0.77 -3.81 14.90
C LEU A 65 0.15 -4.25 16.24
N GLU A 66 0.61 -3.65 17.33
CA GLU A 66 0.10 -3.86 18.69
C GLU A 66 -1.22 -3.13 18.94
N GLY A 67 -1.76 -2.44 17.92
CA GLY A 67 -2.93 -1.56 18.04
C GLY A 67 -2.54 -0.12 18.42
N GLY A 68 -3.47 0.58 19.05
CA GLY A 68 -3.34 2.00 19.40
C GLY A 68 -4.18 2.92 18.51
N GLU A 69 -3.89 4.22 18.54
CA GLU A 69 -4.68 5.22 17.82
C GLU A 69 -4.55 5.06 16.29
N LEU A 70 -5.69 4.98 15.60
CA LEU A 70 -5.75 4.96 14.15
C LEU A 70 -5.47 6.37 13.61
N GLN A 71 -4.31 6.55 12.99
CA GLN A 71 -3.93 7.81 12.38
C GLN A 71 -4.60 7.93 11.01
N LYS A 72 -5.35 9.02 10.76
CA LYS A 72 -6.00 9.32 9.49
C LYS A 72 -5.40 10.58 8.86
N GLN A 73 -4.86 10.46 7.65
CA GLN A 73 -4.19 11.56 6.92
C GLN A 73 -4.80 11.72 5.52
N LYS A 74 -5.28 12.94 5.21
CA LYS A 74 -5.71 13.30 3.86
C LYS A 74 -4.49 13.52 2.97
N LEU A 75 -4.43 12.85 1.82
CA LEU A 75 -3.28 12.95 0.90
C LEU A 75 -3.58 13.77 -0.34
N LEU A 76 -4.78 13.62 -0.90
CA LEU A 76 -5.24 14.34 -2.09
C LEU A 76 -6.72 14.67 -1.95
N THR A 77 -7.12 15.77 -2.58
CA THR A 77 -8.52 16.17 -2.78
C THR A 77 -8.86 16.18 -4.27
N ASN A 78 -10.15 16.20 -4.58
CA ASN A 78 -10.66 16.24 -5.95
C ASN A 78 -10.09 15.13 -6.84
N VAL A 79 -10.00 13.92 -6.29
CA VAL A 79 -9.59 12.69 -6.98
C VAL A 79 -10.80 12.14 -7.74
N ARG A 80 -10.70 12.13 -9.06
CA ARG A 80 -11.78 11.70 -9.98
C ARG A 80 -11.63 10.26 -10.45
N ASP A 81 -10.40 9.75 -10.50
CA ASP A 81 -10.08 8.36 -10.83
C ASP A 81 -8.91 7.92 -9.96
N LEU A 82 -8.94 6.67 -9.47
CA LEU A 82 -7.85 6.03 -8.75
C LEU A 82 -7.88 4.54 -9.04
N ARG A 83 -6.77 4.03 -9.58
CA ARG A 83 -6.59 2.61 -9.87
C ARG A 83 -5.25 2.15 -9.34
N TRP A 84 -5.27 1.00 -8.70
CA TRP A 84 -4.09 0.30 -8.21
C TRP A 84 -3.93 -0.98 -9.02
N ARG A 85 -2.70 -1.32 -9.38
CA ARG A 85 -2.38 -2.62 -9.97
C ARG A 85 -1.11 -3.19 -9.38
N LEU A 86 -1.07 -4.51 -9.25
CA LEU A 86 0.11 -5.25 -8.84
C LEU A 86 0.63 -6.06 -10.04
N TYR A 87 1.94 -6.07 -10.23
CA TYR A 87 2.57 -6.87 -11.27
C TYR A 87 2.98 -8.23 -10.72
N ASP A 88 2.32 -9.27 -11.22
CA ASP A 88 2.66 -10.67 -10.99
C ASP A 88 3.47 -11.18 -12.19
N PRO A 89 4.69 -11.71 -12.01
CA PRO A 89 5.51 -12.23 -13.12
C PRO A 89 4.84 -13.35 -13.93
N ALA A 90 3.94 -14.12 -13.33
CA ALA A 90 3.29 -15.26 -13.98
C ALA A 90 2.09 -14.85 -14.84
N VAL A 91 1.37 -13.79 -14.46
CA VAL A 91 0.09 -13.42 -15.10
C VAL A 91 0.01 -11.95 -15.54
N GLY A 92 1.01 -11.13 -15.23
CA GLY A 92 1.05 -9.71 -15.56
C GLY A 92 0.34 -8.82 -14.53
N TRP A 93 -0.26 -7.72 -15.00
CA TRP A 93 -0.91 -6.73 -14.13
C TRP A 93 -2.27 -7.22 -13.60
N ARG A 94 -2.47 -7.08 -12.29
CA ARG A 94 -3.67 -7.51 -11.56
C ARG A 94 -4.29 -6.37 -10.77
N THR A 95 -5.59 -6.43 -10.55
CA THR A 95 -6.35 -5.44 -9.76
C THR A 95 -6.80 -5.97 -8.40
N ASP A 96 -6.40 -7.19 -8.06
CA ASP A 96 -6.76 -7.89 -6.84
C ASP A 96 -5.58 -8.75 -6.33
N TRP A 97 -5.40 -8.79 -5.02
CA TRP A 97 -4.36 -9.58 -4.35
C TRP A 97 -4.65 -9.75 -2.85
N PRO A 98 -4.34 -10.90 -2.22
CA PRO A 98 -4.02 -12.19 -2.83
C PRO A 98 -5.28 -12.83 -3.43
N THR A 99 -5.11 -13.84 -4.30
CA THR A 99 -6.24 -14.34 -5.11
C THR A 99 -6.40 -15.84 -4.99
N GLY A 100 -7.57 -16.30 -4.54
CA GLY A 100 -7.98 -17.71 -4.55
C GLY A 100 -7.37 -18.61 -3.47
N LYS A 101 -7.87 -19.86 -3.39
CA LYS A 101 -7.42 -20.91 -2.44
C LYS A 101 -5.99 -21.43 -2.71
N ALA A 102 -5.43 -21.11 -3.87
CA ALA A 102 -4.01 -21.27 -4.16
C ALA A 102 -3.39 -19.87 -4.14
N ALA A 103 -2.78 -19.49 -3.01
CA ALA A 103 -1.97 -18.28 -2.96
C ALA A 103 -0.96 -18.31 -4.12
N PRO A 104 -0.83 -17.25 -4.93
CA PRO A 104 0.05 -17.30 -6.08
C PRO A 104 1.48 -17.60 -5.59
N LYS A 105 2.16 -18.53 -6.25
CA LYS A 105 3.51 -18.99 -5.85
C LYS A 105 4.57 -17.88 -5.95
N GLY A 106 4.27 -16.75 -6.58
CA GLY A 106 5.17 -15.61 -6.74
C GLY A 106 4.66 -14.38 -6.02
N THR A 107 5.56 -13.65 -5.36
CA THR A 107 5.27 -12.34 -4.76
C THR A 107 5.16 -11.27 -5.86
N PRO A 108 4.18 -10.34 -5.80
CA PRO A 108 4.12 -9.24 -6.74
C PRO A 108 5.43 -8.45 -6.72
N ARG A 109 5.90 -8.02 -7.89
CA ARG A 109 7.20 -7.34 -8.02
C ARG A 109 7.10 -5.82 -8.19
N ALA A 110 5.92 -5.32 -8.52
CA ALA A 110 5.71 -3.89 -8.69
C ALA A 110 4.29 -3.50 -8.28
N LEU A 111 4.16 -2.29 -7.76
CA LEU A 111 2.91 -1.58 -7.57
C LEU A 111 2.81 -0.46 -8.60
N GLU A 112 1.66 -0.37 -9.26
CA GLU A 112 1.26 0.78 -10.02
C GLU A 112 0.12 1.51 -9.32
N VAL A 113 0.22 2.84 -9.29
CA VAL A 113 -0.89 3.73 -8.99
C VAL A 113 -1.12 4.65 -10.18
N GLN A 114 -2.37 4.74 -10.61
CA GLN A 114 -2.82 5.66 -11.63
C GLN A 114 -3.99 6.48 -11.08
N PHE A 115 -3.93 7.81 -11.19
CA PHE A 115 -5.00 8.67 -10.68
C PHE A 115 -5.14 9.98 -11.45
N SER A 116 -6.32 10.57 -11.35
CA SER A 116 -6.59 11.93 -11.85
C SER A 116 -7.08 12.78 -10.67
N ALA A 117 -6.45 13.93 -10.43
CA ALA A 117 -6.76 14.79 -9.30
C ALA A 117 -6.58 16.28 -9.63
N GLY A 118 -7.59 17.10 -9.34
CA GLY A 118 -7.57 18.52 -9.71
C GLY A 118 -7.31 18.71 -11.21
N ARG A 119 -6.26 19.46 -11.55
CA ARG A 119 -5.82 19.71 -12.93
C ARG A 119 -4.97 18.60 -13.56
N PHE A 120 -4.56 17.59 -12.77
CA PHE A 120 -3.70 16.52 -13.24
C PHE A 120 -4.54 15.34 -13.72
N GLU A 121 -4.33 14.93 -14.97
CA GLU A 121 -5.02 13.80 -15.59
C GLU A 121 -4.09 12.59 -15.68
N GLN A 122 -4.60 11.42 -15.31
CA GLN A 122 -3.99 10.11 -15.56
C GLN A 122 -2.52 10.02 -15.14
N LEU A 123 -2.15 10.64 -14.01
CA LEU A 123 -0.80 10.53 -13.45
C LEU A 123 -0.55 9.06 -13.11
N ARG A 124 0.52 8.49 -13.69
CA ARG A 124 0.90 7.09 -13.52
C ARG A 124 2.25 6.99 -12.83
N ARG A 125 2.31 6.20 -11.75
CA ARG A 125 3.56 5.87 -11.06
C ARG A 125 3.67 4.36 -10.88
N VAL A 126 4.83 3.81 -11.26
CA VAL A 126 5.20 2.42 -11.04
C VAL A 126 6.37 2.38 -10.07
N MET A 127 6.26 1.56 -9.04
CA MET A 127 7.25 1.37 -7.99
C MET A 127 7.58 -0.11 -7.88
N LEU A 128 8.87 -0.45 -7.83
CA LEU A 128 9.28 -1.82 -7.52
C LEU A 128 8.93 -2.12 -6.07
N LEU A 129 8.44 -3.33 -5.83
CA LEU A 129 8.28 -3.85 -4.49
C LEU A 129 9.61 -4.45 -4.03
N PRO A 130 10.00 -4.28 -2.76
CA PRO A 130 11.18 -4.96 -2.24
C PRO A 130 10.98 -6.48 -2.34
N GLU A 131 12.07 -7.19 -2.62
CA GLU A 131 12.06 -8.65 -2.53
C GLU A 131 11.80 -9.04 -1.06
N GLY A 132 10.91 -10.01 -0.85
CA GLY A 132 10.59 -10.46 0.50
C GLY A 132 11.82 -11.01 1.22
N GLN A 133 11.89 -10.78 2.53
CA GLN A 133 12.88 -11.45 3.39
C GLN A 133 12.42 -12.86 3.77
#